data_AF-A0A7R9K152-F1
#
_entry.id   AF-A0A7R9K152-F1
#
_cell.length_a   1.000
_cell.length_b   1.000
_cell.length_c   1.000
_cell.angle_alpha   90.00
_cell.angle_beta   90.00
_cell.angle_gamma   90.00
#
_symmetry.space_group_name_H-M   'P 1'
#
loop_
_entity.id
_entity.type
_entity.pdbx_description
1 polymer ?
#
loop_
_entity_poly.entity_id
_entity_poly.type
_entity_poly.pdbx_seq_one_letter_code
_entity_poly.pdbx_strand_id
1 'polypeptide(L)'
;MSRVHPIDVRLVTGILMLSQPVLLGLMLEYFKPGSNVPKEYSYYYAGGIIATTGLSMFLINQFQFNGFHIGMKLRVACCSLVYRKSLRLSRSALGDTAAGKVVNLLSNDVSRFDILLMFLNQLWLAPLIAIIVMYLLVAETGVPGAVGVIVVFLVVPLQCKFVRVPFNVTSFATELKYFDFETL
;
A
#
# COMPACT_ATOMS: atom_id res chain seq x y z
N MET A 1 -17.57 -24.04 -1.93
CA MET A 1 -16.39 -23.19 -2.22
C MET A 1 -16.22 -22.20 -1.10
N SER A 2 -15.31 -22.46 -0.16
CA SER A 2 -15.00 -21.55 0.94
C SER A 2 -14.46 -20.23 0.36
N ARG A 3 -15.04 -19.11 0.78
CA ARG A 3 -14.55 -17.78 0.37
C ARG A 3 -13.22 -17.54 1.07
N VAL A 4 -12.11 -17.69 0.36
CA VAL A 4 -10.79 -17.29 0.88
C VAL A 4 -10.86 -15.79 1.14
N HIS A 5 -10.64 -15.36 2.40
CA HIS A 5 -10.79 -13.96 2.73
C HIS A 5 -9.59 -13.16 2.17
N PRO A 6 -9.80 -11.90 1.74
CA PRO A 6 -8.72 -11.06 1.21
C PRO A 6 -7.55 -10.88 2.20
N ILE A 7 -7.85 -10.93 3.50
CA ILE A 7 -6.88 -10.86 4.59
C ILE A 7 -5.96 -12.09 4.59
N ASP A 8 -6.54 -13.27 4.43
CA ASP A 8 -5.79 -14.55 4.42
C ASP A 8 -4.75 -14.55 3.30
N VAL A 9 -5.15 -14.12 2.09
CA VAL A 9 -4.25 -14.03 0.93
C VAL A 9 -3.08 -13.09 1.22
N ARG A 10 -3.33 -11.94 1.86
CA ARG A 10 -2.27 -10.96 2.15
C ARG A 10 -1.32 -11.44 3.25
N LEU A 11 -1.82 -12.16 4.25
CA LEU A 11 -0.99 -12.81 5.27
C LEU A 11 -0.09 -13.88 4.65
N VAL A 12 -0.64 -14.76 3.81
CA VAL A 12 0.13 -15.79 3.11
C VAL A 12 1.23 -15.17 2.25
N THR A 13 0.91 -14.14 1.46
CA THR A 13 1.90 -13.40 0.69
C THR A 13 2.98 -12.78 1.58
N GLY A 14 2.61 -12.18 2.71
CA GLY A 14 3.57 -11.62 3.67
C GLY A 14 4.57 -12.66 4.18
N ILE A 15 4.10 -13.86 4.51
CA ILE A 15 4.95 -14.99 4.93
C ILE A 15 5.88 -15.43 3.79
N LEU A 16 5.36 -15.54 2.56
CA LEU A 16 6.17 -15.89 1.38
C LEU A 16 7.23 -14.83 1.05
N MET A 17 6.98 -13.56 1.35
CA MET A 17 7.98 -12.50 1.18
C MET A 17 9.04 -12.53 2.29
N LEU A 18 8.67 -12.88 3.52
CA LEU A 18 9.60 -13.03 4.63
C LEU A 18 10.50 -14.27 4.51
N SER A 19 10.05 -15.32 3.83
CA SER A 19 10.87 -16.52 3.60
C SER A 19 12.01 -16.28 2.61
N GLN A 20 11.87 -15.34 1.67
CA GLN A 20 12.88 -15.02 0.66
C GLN A 20 14.24 -14.61 1.25
N PRO A 21 14.34 -13.60 2.14
CA PRO A 21 15.62 -13.22 2.74
C PRO A 21 16.21 -14.34 3.61
N VAL A 22 15.38 -15.15 4.27
CA VAL A 22 15.83 -16.30 5.07
C VAL A 22 16.46 -17.39 4.17
N LEU A 23 15.76 -17.76 3.09
CA LEU A 23 16.28 -18.72 2.09
C LEU A 23 17.56 -18.20 1.43
N LEU A 24 17.64 -16.90 1.16
CA LEU A 24 18.85 -16.28 0.65
C LEU A 24 20.00 -16.36 1.67
N GLY A 25 19.73 -16.09 2.95
CA GLY A 25 20.72 -16.23 4.03
C GLY A 25 21.27 -17.65 4.13
N LEU A 26 20.41 -18.66 4.07
CA LEU A 26 20.79 -20.08 4.05
C LEU A 26 21.60 -20.44 2.80
N MET A 27 21.23 -19.90 1.64
CA MET A 27 21.98 -20.10 0.41
C MET A 27 23.38 -19.46 0.49
N LEU A 28 23.52 -18.30 1.13
CA LEU A 28 24.79 -17.61 1.31
C LEU A 28 25.74 -18.34 2.27
N GLU A 29 25.22 -19.16 3.18
CA GLU A 29 26.04 -19.94 4.12
C GLU A 29 26.97 -20.92 3.40
N TYR A 30 26.54 -21.47 2.26
CA TYR A 30 27.40 -22.31 1.40
C TYR A 30 28.68 -21.60 0.95
N PHE A 31 28.60 -20.29 0.68
CA PHE A 31 29.73 -19.50 0.20
C PHE A 31 30.68 -19.05 1.33
N LYS A 32 30.36 -19.30 2.60
CA LYS A 32 31.25 -18.97 3.71
C LYS A 32 32.50 -19.87 3.70
N PRO A 33 33.71 -19.33 3.95
CA PRO A 33 34.93 -20.13 4.02
C PRO A 33 34.81 -21.19 5.13
N GLY A 34 35.05 -22.46 4.79
CA GLY A 34 34.96 -23.58 5.76
C GLY A 34 33.54 -24.11 6.00
N SER A 35 32.55 -23.76 5.17
CA SER A 35 31.21 -24.36 5.26
C SER A 35 31.24 -25.84 4.86
N ASN A 36 30.51 -26.67 5.61
CA ASN A 36 30.29 -28.08 5.29
C ASN A 36 28.95 -28.32 4.57
N VAL A 37 28.34 -27.27 4.03
CA VAL A 37 27.02 -27.36 3.40
C VAL A 37 27.16 -28.01 2.02
N PRO A 38 26.48 -29.15 1.74
CA PRO A 38 26.53 -29.77 0.43
C PRO A 38 25.90 -28.87 -0.65
N LYS A 39 26.47 -28.89 -1.86
CA LYS A 39 26.03 -28.07 -3.01
C LYS A 39 24.55 -28.24 -3.35
N GLU A 40 24.01 -29.44 -3.14
CA GLU A 40 22.63 -29.80 -3.43
C GLU A 40 21.63 -28.94 -2.64
N TYR A 41 21.89 -28.68 -1.35
CA TYR A 41 21.04 -27.83 -0.52
C TYR A 41 20.96 -26.39 -1.05
N SER A 42 22.06 -25.86 -1.56
CA SER A 42 22.08 -24.51 -2.15
C SER A 42 21.19 -24.39 -3.38
N TYR A 43 21.14 -25.44 -4.22
CA TYR A 43 20.21 -25.47 -5.35
C TYR A 43 18.75 -25.56 -4.92
N TYR A 44 18.44 -26.31 -3.86
CA TYR A 44 17.09 -26.35 -3.29
C TYR A 44 16.67 -24.98 -2.73
N TYR A 45 17.55 -24.26 -2.02
CA TYR A 45 17.25 -22.92 -1.54
C TYR A 45 17.04 -21.92 -2.69
N ALA A 46 17.88 -21.97 -3.73
CA ALA A 46 17.71 -21.13 -4.92
C ALA A 46 16.37 -21.40 -5.64
N GLY A 47 16.02 -22.68 -5.82
CA GLY A 47 14.71 -23.08 -6.36
C GLY A 47 13.54 -22.60 -5.50
N GLY A 48 13.69 -22.69 -4.17
CA GLY A 48 12.72 -22.16 -3.20
C GLY A 48 12.51 -20.65 -3.33
N ILE A 49 13.58 -19.87 -3.53
CA ILE A 49 13.48 -18.40 -3.75
C ILE A 49 12.67 -18.11 -5.01
N ILE A 50 12.95 -18.81 -6.12
CA ILE A 50 12.24 -18.63 -7.39
C ILE A 50 10.76 -19.00 -7.23
N ALA A 51 10.47 -20.15 -6.61
CA ALA A 51 9.11 -20.63 -6.40
C ALA A 51 8.29 -19.70 -5.49
N THR A 52 8.86 -19.29 -4.35
CA THR A 52 8.21 -18.36 -3.41
C THR A 52 8.01 -16.98 -4.02
N THR A 53 8.98 -16.48 -4.80
CA THR A 53 8.86 -15.21 -5.53
C THR A 53 7.75 -15.29 -6.56
N GLY A 54 7.76 -16.31 -7.43
CA GLY A 54 6.73 -16.51 -8.44
C GLY A 54 5.33 -16.60 -7.83
N LEU A 55 5.15 -17.45 -6.82
CA LEU A 55 3.88 -17.60 -6.13
C LEU A 55 3.42 -16.28 -5.48
N SER A 56 4.31 -15.56 -4.81
CA SER A 56 3.98 -14.26 -4.19
C SER A 56 3.50 -13.24 -5.24
N MET A 57 4.14 -13.20 -6.41
CA MET A 57 3.75 -12.30 -7.50
C MET A 57 2.38 -12.63 -8.07
N PHE A 58 2.08 -13.92 -8.26
CA PHE A 58 0.75 -14.36 -8.70
C PHE A 58 -0.34 -13.99 -7.68
N LEU A 59 -0.11 -14.27 -6.39
CA LEU A 59 -1.07 -13.97 -5.33
C LEU A 59 -1.30 -12.46 -5.17
N ILE A 60 -0.24 -11.64 -5.25
CA ILE A 60 -0.36 -10.18 -5.23
C ILE A 60 -1.19 -9.71 -6.41
N ASN A 61 -0.87 -10.13 -7.64
CA ASN A 61 -1.62 -9.69 -8.82
C ASN A 61 -3.10 -10.08 -8.74
N GLN A 62 -3.40 -11.31 -8.33
CA GLN A 62 -4.77 -11.77 -8.14
C GLN A 62 -5.51 -10.93 -7.08
N PHE A 63 -4.83 -10.61 -5.96
CA PHE A 63 -5.38 -9.75 -4.93
C PHE A 63 -5.66 -8.33 -5.45
N GLN A 64 -4.71 -7.73 -6.17
CA GLN A 64 -4.89 -6.39 -6.74
C GLN A 64 -6.04 -6.35 -7.74
N PHE A 65 -6.11 -7.35 -8.63
CA PHE A 65 -7.19 -7.47 -9.60
C PHE A 65 -8.56 -7.54 -8.92
N ASN A 66 -8.68 -8.38 -7.89
CA ASN A 66 -9.91 -8.46 -7.10
C ASN A 66 -10.22 -7.15 -6.35
N GLY A 67 -9.19 -6.48 -5.81
CA GLY A 67 -9.29 -5.16 -5.19
C GLY A 67 -9.86 -4.11 -6.14
N PHE A 68 -9.30 -4.00 -7.35
CA PHE A 68 -9.83 -3.12 -8.40
C PHE A 68 -11.27 -3.46 -8.75
N HIS A 69 -11.60 -4.75 -8.87
CA HIS A 69 -12.95 -5.18 -9.20
C HIS A 69 -13.99 -4.79 -8.14
N ILE A 70 -13.64 -4.94 -6.86
CA ILE A 70 -14.49 -4.51 -5.74
C ILE A 70 -14.58 -2.98 -5.69
N GLY A 71 -13.47 -2.27 -5.91
CA GLY A 71 -13.44 -0.81 -6.01
C GLY A 71 -14.41 -0.28 -7.04
N MET A 72 -14.32 -0.77 -8.28
CA MET A 72 -15.22 -0.36 -9.36
C MET A 72 -16.70 -0.58 -9.01
N LYS A 73 -17.05 -1.72 -8.37
CA LYS A 73 -18.41 -1.99 -7.92
C LYS A 73 -18.87 -0.99 -6.85
N LEU A 74 -18.01 -0.67 -5.89
CA LEU A 74 -18.30 0.31 -4.84
C LEU A 74 -18.53 1.69 -5.46
N ARG A 75 -17.66 2.12 -6.38
CA ARG A 75 -17.80 3.38 -7.10
C ARG A 75 -19.15 3.49 -7.80
N VAL A 76 -19.53 2.48 -8.59
CA VAL A 76 -20.83 2.47 -9.29
C VAL A 76 -22.01 2.49 -8.31
N ALA A 77 -21.93 1.73 -7.21
CA ALA A 77 -22.96 1.71 -6.18
C ALA A 77 -23.12 3.07 -5.49
N CYS A 78 -22.01 3.71 -5.09
CA CYS A 78 -22.00 5.04 -4.50
C CYS A 78 -22.59 6.09 -5.45
N CYS A 79 -22.17 6.09 -6.73
CA CYS A 79 -22.72 6.98 -7.74
C CYS A 79 -24.24 6.81 -7.90
N SER A 80 -24.70 5.57 -7.98
CA SER A 80 -26.14 5.25 -8.11
C SER A 80 -26.95 5.70 -6.89
N LEU A 81 -26.44 5.47 -5.68
CA LEU A 81 -27.11 5.86 -4.44
C LEU A 81 -27.20 7.39 -4.30
N VAL A 82 -26.10 8.10 -4.55
CA VAL A 82 -26.08 9.57 -4.50
C VAL A 82 -27.01 10.16 -5.54
N TYR A 83 -27.02 9.63 -6.77
CA TYR A 83 -27.92 10.06 -7.83
C TYR A 83 -29.40 9.85 -7.42
N ARG A 84 -29.76 8.65 -6.95
CA ARG A 84 -31.13 8.35 -6.47
C ARG A 84 -31.56 9.26 -5.33
N LYS A 85 -30.65 9.57 -4.39
CA LYS A 85 -30.95 10.47 -3.27
C LYS A 85 -31.14 11.91 -3.73
N SER A 86 -30.33 12.36 -4.69
CA SER A 86 -30.42 13.71 -5.27
C SER A 86 -31.74 13.92 -6.00
N LEU A 87 -32.24 12.92 -6.73
CA LEU A 87 -33.55 12.97 -7.40
C LEU A 87 -34.75 12.99 -6.43
N ARG A 88 -34.58 12.54 -5.19
CA ARG A 88 -35.65 12.49 -4.17
C ARG A 88 -35.66 13.70 -3.24
N LEU A 89 -34.63 14.56 -3.27
CA LEU A 89 -34.60 15.78 -2.48
C LEU A 89 -35.37 16.90 -3.22
N SER A 90 -36.13 17.70 -2.48
CA SER A 90 -36.81 18.86 -3.06
C SER A 90 -35.79 19.91 -3.52
N ARG A 91 -36.11 20.69 -4.56
CA ARG A 91 -35.23 21.77 -5.06
C ARG A 91 -34.87 22.79 -3.97
N SER A 92 -35.74 23.01 -3.00
CA SER A 92 -35.48 23.86 -1.83
C SER A 92 -34.42 23.28 -0.88
N ALA A 93 -34.34 21.96 -0.74
CA ALA A 93 -33.33 21.29 0.09
C ALA A 93 -32.00 21.08 -0.65
N LEU A 94 -32.03 20.96 -1.98
CA LEU A 94 -30.81 20.86 -2.79
C LEU A 94 -30.17 22.23 -3.03
N GLY A 95 -30.95 23.25 -3.42
CA GLY A 95 -30.40 24.55 -3.85
C GLY A 95 -29.42 24.44 -5.05
N ASP A 96 -29.21 25.54 -5.77
CA ASP A 96 -28.37 25.51 -6.98
C ASP A 96 -26.88 25.23 -6.64
N THR A 97 -26.41 25.66 -5.47
CA THR A 97 -25.03 25.44 -5.02
C THR A 97 -24.75 24.00 -4.59
N ALA A 98 -25.72 23.25 -4.04
CA ALA A 98 -25.42 21.90 -3.56
C ALA A 98 -25.41 20.85 -4.68
N ALA A 99 -26.10 21.09 -5.81
CA ALA A 99 -25.98 20.23 -6.99
C ALA A 99 -24.52 20.16 -7.49
N GLY A 100 -23.84 21.31 -7.57
CA GLY A 100 -22.41 21.38 -7.92
C GLY A 100 -21.51 20.67 -6.90
N LYS A 101 -21.79 20.82 -5.60
CA LYS A 101 -21.06 20.09 -4.53
C LYS A 101 -21.20 18.58 -4.65
N VAL A 102 -22.39 18.08 -4.99
CA VAL A 102 -22.65 16.65 -5.18
C VAL A 102 -21.87 16.09 -6.37
N VAL A 103 -21.85 16.80 -7.51
CA VAL A 103 -21.06 16.41 -8.67
C VAL A 103 -19.56 16.42 -8.36
N ASN A 104 -19.09 17.45 -7.64
CA ASN A 104 -17.69 17.55 -7.23
C ASN A 104 -17.27 16.39 -6.29
N LEU A 105 -18.14 16.01 -5.35
CA LEU A 105 -17.91 14.86 -4.47
C LEU A 105 -17.85 13.55 -5.27
N LEU A 106 -18.76 13.37 -6.23
CA LEU A 106 -18.79 12.21 -7.11
C LEU A 106 -17.54 12.10 -7.99
N SER A 107 -17.03 13.21 -8.52
CA SER A 107 -15.86 13.22 -9.39
C SER A 107 -14.54 13.05 -8.61
N ASN A 108 -14.38 13.74 -7.48
CA ASN A 108 -13.12 13.79 -6.75
C ASN A 108 -12.97 12.71 -5.66
N ASP A 109 -14.04 12.38 -4.94
CA ASP A 109 -13.92 11.52 -3.75
C ASP A 109 -14.22 10.06 -4.07
N VAL A 110 -15.24 9.79 -4.89
CA VAL A 110 -15.66 8.41 -5.16
C VAL A 110 -14.61 7.63 -5.94
N SER A 111 -13.85 8.29 -6.82
CA SER A 111 -12.74 7.68 -7.56
C SER A 111 -11.59 7.25 -6.65
N ARG A 112 -11.46 7.82 -5.45
CA ARG A 112 -10.42 7.44 -4.47
C ARG A 112 -10.72 6.12 -3.76
N PHE A 113 -11.98 5.69 -3.72
CA PHE A 113 -12.33 4.41 -3.07
C PHE A 113 -11.68 3.20 -3.76
N ASP A 114 -11.45 3.28 -5.08
CA ASP A 114 -10.76 2.24 -5.85
C ASP A 114 -9.36 1.97 -5.29
N ILE A 115 -8.62 3.05 -5.02
CA ILE A 115 -7.26 3.02 -4.46
C ILE A 115 -7.30 2.67 -2.98
N LEU A 116 -8.23 3.24 -2.20
CA LEU A 116 -8.32 2.98 -0.76
C LEU A 116 -8.49 1.49 -0.46
N LEU A 117 -9.39 0.79 -1.16
CA LEU A 117 -9.64 -0.63 -0.94
C LEU A 117 -8.41 -1.52 -1.19
N MET A 118 -7.53 -1.09 -2.10
CA MET A 118 -6.25 -1.74 -2.40
C MET A 118 -5.25 -1.61 -1.23
N PHE A 119 -5.18 -0.41 -0.63
CA PHE A 119 -4.21 -0.08 0.41
C PHE A 119 -4.69 -0.30 1.85
N LEU A 120 -5.99 -0.48 2.11
CA LEU A 120 -6.52 -0.70 3.46
C LEU A 120 -5.82 -1.86 4.19
N ASN A 121 -5.59 -2.97 3.49
CA ASN A 121 -4.89 -4.11 4.07
C ASN A 121 -3.40 -3.83 4.32
N GLN A 122 -2.80 -2.90 3.56
CA GLN A 122 -1.41 -2.52 3.73
C GLN A 122 -1.19 -1.74 5.03
N LEU A 123 -2.20 -1.01 5.52
CA LEU A 123 -2.08 -0.13 6.69
C LEU A 123 -1.67 -0.89 7.96
N TRP A 124 -2.19 -2.11 8.15
CA TRP A 124 -1.88 -2.94 9.32
C TRP A 124 -0.81 -3.99 9.05
N LEU A 125 -0.68 -4.48 7.81
CA LEU A 125 0.36 -5.44 7.46
C LEU A 125 1.76 -4.82 7.36
N ALA A 126 1.87 -3.60 6.83
CA ALA A 126 3.17 -2.93 6.71
C ALA A 126 3.91 -2.78 8.05
N PRO A 127 3.29 -2.27 9.14
CA PRO A 127 3.98 -2.18 10.42
C PRO A 127 4.31 -3.56 11.01
N LEU A 128 3.43 -4.55 10.86
CA LEU A 128 3.67 -5.91 11.33
C LEU A 128 4.90 -6.53 10.64
N ILE A 129 4.95 -6.45 9.31
CA ILE A 129 6.09 -6.97 8.52
C ILE A 129 7.37 -6.20 8.87
N ALA A 130 7.28 -4.87 9.01
CA ALA A 130 8.43 -4.05 9.39
C ALA A 130 9.02 -4.49 10.74
N ILE A 131 8.19 -4.73 11.75
CA ILE A 131 8.65 -5.19 13.07
C ILE A 131 9.41 -6.53 12.95
N ILE A 132 8.86 -7.48 12.20
CA ILE A 132 9.49 -8.80 12.00
C ILE A 132 10.85 -8.66 11.30
N VAL A 133 10.91 -7.88 10.21
CA VAL A 133 12.16 -7.67 9.45
C VAL A 133 13.21 -6.95 10.30
N MET A 134 12.82 -5.92 11.05
CA MET A 134 13.74 -5.21 11.94
C MET A 134 14.28 -6.13 13.04
N TYR A 135 13.42 -6.96 13.63
CA TYR A 135 13.84 -7.96 14.61
C TYR A 135 14.85 -8.94 14.02
N LEU A 136 14.54 -9.54 12.87
CA LEU A 136 15.43 -10.48 12.19
C LEU A 136 16.78 -9.83 11.83
N LEU A 137 16.77 -8.60 11.33
CA LEU A 137 17.99 -7.87 10.97
C LEU A 137 18.91 -7.66 12.18
N VAL A 138 18.35 -7.22 13.31
CA VAL A 138 19.13 -7.00 14.54
C VAL A 138 19.59 -8.32 15.15
N ALA A 139 18.78 -9.36 15.09
CA ALA A 139 19.14 -10.69 15.60
C ALA A 139 20.33 -11.30 14.82
N GLU A 140 20.35 -11.18 13.49
CA GLU A 140 21.39 -11.77 12.65
C GLU A 140 22.69 -10.94 12.59
N THR A 141 22.59 -9.62 12.64
CA THR A 141 23.75 -8.72 12.42
C THR A 141 24.23 -8.00 13.68
N GLY A 142 23.42 -7.94 14.74
CA GLY A 142 23.73 -7.23 15.97
C GLY A 142 23.70 -5.71 15.83
N VAL A 143 24.74 -5.03 16.34
CA VAL A 143 24.83 -3.55 16.40
C VAL A 143 24.75 -2.88 15.02
N PRO A 144 25.43 -3.37 13.96
CA PRO A 144 25.26 -2.82 12.61
C PRO A 144 23.81 -2.80 12.12
N GLY A 145 23.03 -3.85 12.39
CA GLY A 145 21.61 -3.91 12.04
C GLY A 145 20.80 -2.85 12.76
N ALA A 146 21.07 -2.62 14.06
CA ALA A 146 20.39 -1.60 14.85
C ALA A 146 20.64 -0.20 14.30
N VAL A 147 21.87 0.11 13.86
CA VAL A 147 22.18 1.39 13.19
C VAL A 147 21.36 1.54 11.90
N GLY A 148 21.26 0.48 11.09
CA GLY A 148 20.42 0.48 9.88
C GLY A 148 18.95 0.78 10.17
N VAL A 149 18.38 0.18 11.22
CA VAL A 149 17.00 0.44 11.67
C VAL A 149 16.81 1.91 12.04
N ILE A 150 17.73 2.51 12.80
CA ILE A 150 17.67 3.93 13.18
C ILE A 150 17.63 4.82 11.93
N VAL A 151 18.47 4.54 10.93
CA VAL A 151 18.49 5.29 9.67
C VAL A 151 17.15 5.20 8.94
N VAL A 152 16.55 4.01 8.85
CA VAL A 152 15.22 3.83 8.23
C VAL A 152 14.17 4.69 8.94
N PHE A 153 14.16 4.71 10.28
CA PHE A 153 13.24 5.53 11.05
C PHE A 153 13.46 7.04 10.89
N LEU A 154 14.68 7.50 10.60
CA LEU A 154 14.96 8.91 10.28
C LEU A 154 14.48 9.30 8.87
N VAL A 155 14.49 8.35 7.93
CA VAL A 155 14.02 8.58 6.55
C VAL A 155 12.49 8.69 6.48
N VAL A 156 11.75 7.93 7.28
CA VAL A 156 10.27 7.99 7.31
C VAL A 156 9.70 9.40 7.54
N PRO A 157 10.09 10.17 8.59
CA PRO A 157 9.57 11.52 8.81
C PRO A 157 10.02 12.49 7.71
N LEU A 158 11.19 12.28 7.11
CA LEU A 158 11.65 13.06 5.98
C LEU A 158 10.73 12.84 4.76
N GLN A 159 10.39 11.58 4.45
CA GLN A 159 9.40 11.26 3.41
C GLN A 159 8.04 11.89 3.69
N CYS A 160 7.56 11.84 4.94
CA CYS A 160 6.31 12.49 5.34
C CYS A 160 6.34 14.02 5.15
N LYS A 161 7.47 14.68 5.41
CA LYS A 161 7.63 16.12 5.14
C LYS A 161 7.54 16.40 3.65
N PHE A 162 8.25 15.64 2.81
CA PHE A 162 8.20 15.81 1.36
C PHE A 162 6.79 15.64 0.78
N VAL A 163 6.00 14.69 1.28
CA VAL A 163 4.59 14.52 0.85
C VAL A 163 3.70 15.70 1.25
N ARG A 164 4.02 16.41 2.35
CA ARG A 164 3.24 17.58 2.81
C ARG A 164 3.59 18.86 2.05
N VAL A 165 4.81 19.01 1.56
CA VAL A 165 5.25 20.20 0.80
C VAL A 165 4.33 20.52 -0.40
N PRO A 166 3.94 19.59 -1.29
CA PRO A 166 3.04 19.91 -2.40
C PRO A 166 1.67 20.41 -1.94
N PHE A 167 1.20 20.04 -0.73
CA PHE A 167 -0.07 20.55 -0.19
C PHE A 167 -0.02 22.05 0.11
N ASN A 168 1.13 22.57 0.58
CA ASN A 168 1.31 23.99 0.84
C ASN A 168 1.49 24.81 -0.44
N VAL A 169 2.10 24.26 -1.49
CA VAL A 169 2.33 24.99 -2.75
C VAL A 169 1.00 25.21 -3.49
N THR A 170 0.07 24.26 -3.46
CA THR A 170 -1.28 24.44 -4.02
C THR A 170 -2.09 25.48 -3.25
N SER A 171 -1.93 25.56 -1.92
CA SER A 171 -2.55 26.60 -1.09
C SER A 171 -2.02 28.00 -1.47
N PHE A 172 -0.70 28.16 -1.59
CA PHE A 172 -0.06 29.42 -1.98
C PHE A 172 -0.41 29.88 -3.40
N ALA A 173 -0.46 28.94 -4.37
CA ALA A 173 -0.87 29.25 -5.74
C ALA A 173 -2.35 29.66 -5.83
N THR A 174 -3.18 29.19 -4.88
CA THR A 174 -4.58 29.60 -4.79
C THR A 174 -4.70 31.01 -4.20
N GLU A 175 -3.92 31.36 -3.16
CA GLU A 175 -3.89 32.71 -2.58
C GLU A 175 -3.39 33.79 -3.55
N LEU A 176 -2.35 33.50 -4.34
CA LEU A 176 -1.83 34.43 -5.35
C LEU A 176 -2.86 34.75 -6.45
N LYS A 177 -3.68 33.77 -6.86
CA LYS A 177 -4.77 33.99 -7.82
C LYS A 177 -5.88 34.92 -7.30
N TYR A 178 -6.13 34.94 -5.99
CA TYR A 178 -7.11 35.86 -5.41
C TYR A 178 -6.55 37.28 -5.28
N PHE A 179 -5.25 37.41 -5.00
CA PHE A 179 -4.58 38.71 -4.91
C PHE A 179 -4.54 39.45 -6.26
N ASP A 180 -4.33 38.73 -7.37
CA ASP A 180 -4.32 39.32 -8.72
C ASP A 180 -5.72 39.78 -9.21
N PHE A 181 -6.81 39.20 -8.68
CA PHE A 181 -8.19 39.52 -9.10
C PHE A 181 -8.83 40.67 -8.34
N GLU A 182 -8.36 41.04 -7.15
CA GLU A 182 -8.84 42.22 -6.42
C GLU A 182 -8.16 43.54 -6.86
N THR A 183 -7.13 43.45 -7.70
CA THR A 183 -6.39 44.61 -8.24
C THR A 183 -6.81 45.04 -9.65
N LEU A 184 -7.93 44.52 -10.17
CA LEU A 184 -8.57 44.91 -11.45
C LEU A 184 -10.04 45.29 -11.22
#